data_AF-A0A9E8SD32-F1
#
_entry.id   AF-A0A9E8SD32-F1
#
_cell.length_a   1.000
_cell.length_b   1.000
_cell.length_c   1.000
_cell.angle_alpha   90.00
_cell.angle_beta   90.00
_cell.angle_gamma   90.00
#
_symmetry.space_group_name_H-M   'P 1'
#
loop_
_entity.id
_entity.type
_entity.pdbx_description
1 polymer ?
#
loop_
_entity_poly.entity_id
_entity_poly.type
_entity_poly.pdbx_seq_one_letter_code
_entity_poly.pdbx_strand_id
1 'polypeptide(L)'
;MPYKSSVFYFILFVGVNLAWSQTLSGTLKDRNTNAPIVGASVYFDNTSYGTTTNFDGEFYFELKKHISAPLVISFVGYESIILYAIDFDKVYHLSLKQDVNALEEVVLDSKDEWSRPFKLQQFRREFLGHSKFGMGCAILNEDAIVLNFDRKTKQLVASSKAPLVIKNIALEYLVRYDLNHFSITYNIDTDSTLDLENAFKTVHSVGYYGTTFFENISSNNHRKALRNRKEAYIGSTLHFMRAVANNRLKEEKFKIFKGAYQIKPETQITTFKNDSTKIVEVEIPLKLNILCKGKQSAIQSEVKRFQIDAFGNHAPVDKVLFGGFMGHQRIGDALPLDYGLAQ
;
A
#
# COMPACT_ATOMS: atom_id res chain seq x y z
N MET A 1 29.69 48.44 -47.91
CA MET A 1 28.84 48.91 -46.78
C MET A 1 27.44 49.16 -47.34
N PRO A 2 26.33 48.85 -46.64
CA PRO A 2 26.18 48.54 -45.21
C PRO A 2 25.59 47.14 -44.91
N TYR A 3 25.86 46.64 -43.71
CA TYR A 3 25.24 45.45 -43.11
C TYR A 3 23.91 45.84 -42.44
N LYS A 4 22.81 45.14 -42.75
CA LYS A 4 21.56 45.17 -41.97
C LYS A 4 21.62 44.08 -40.92
N SER A 5 21.80 44.45 -39.66
CA SER A 5 21.73 43.58 -38.50
C SER A 5 20.29 43.49 -37.99
N SER A 6 19.59 42.40 -38.31
CA SER A 6 18.33 42.03 -37.65
C SER A 6 18.66 41.31 -36.35
N VAL A 7 18.49 41.98 -35.21
CA VAL A 7 18.56 41.37 -33.88
C VAL A 7 17.21 40.73 -33.56
N PHE A 8 17.16 39.40 -33.52
CA PHE A 8 15.99 38.62 -33.12
C PHE A 8 16.05 38.39 -31.61
N TYR A 9 15.21 39.10 -30.83
CA TYR A 9 15.09 38.87 -29.39
C TYR A 9 14.24 37.62 -29.12
N PHE A 10 14.90 36.52 -28.76
CA PHE A 10 14.25 35.32 -28.26
C PHE A 10 13.99 35.50 -26.75
N ILE A 11 12.78 35.92 -26.38
CA ILE A 11 12.35 35.96 -24.97
C ILE A 11 12.06 34.53 -24.52
N LEU A 12 12.96 33.99 -23.72
CA LEU A 12 12.82 32.70 -23.05
C LEU A 12 11.86 32.87 -21.86
N PHE A 13 10.59 32.45 -22.02
CA PHE A 13 9.61 32.42 -20.94
C PHE A 13 9.94 31.24 -20.01
N VAL A 14 10.85 31.45 -19.05
CA VAL A 14 11.10 30.49 -17.97
C VAL A 14 9.91 30.54 -17.03
N GLY A 15 8.97 29.61 -17.21
CA GLY A 15 7.87 29.40 -16.28
C GLY A 15 8.42 28.95 -14.93
N VAL A 16 8.49 29.88 -13.97
CA VAL A 16 8.82 29.57 -12.58
C VAL A 16 7.62 28.81 -12.00
N ASN A 17 7.74 27.49 -11.91
CA ASN A 17 6.77 26.68 -11.18
C ASN A 17 7.01 26.93 -9.69
N LEU A 18 6.28 27.87 -9.11
CA LEU A 18 6.22 28.03 -7.65
C LEU A 18 5.46 26.83 -7.10
N ALA A 19 6.19 25.83 -6.59
CA ALA A 19 5.62 24.78 -5.78
C ALA A 19 5.38 25.35 -4.37
N TRP A 20 4.12 25.53 -4.00
CA TRP A 20 3.75 25.92 -2.64
C TRP A 20 3.81 24.66 -1.77
N SER A 21 4.66 24.68 -0.76
CA SER A 21 4.64 23.61 0.22
C SER A 21 3.42 23.74 1.14
N GLN A 22 2.83 22.60 1.49
CA GLN A 22 1.74 22.51 2.46
C GLN A 22 2.30 22.01 3.79
N THR A 23 1.94 22.67 4.88
CA THR A 23 2.36 22.26 6.22
C THR A 23 1.22 21.55 6.93
N LEU A 24 1.51 20.44 7.60
CA LEU A 24 0.56 19.79 8.49
C LEU A 24 1.10 19.84 9.92
N SER A 25 0.27 20.32 10.85
CA SER A 25 0.67 20.49 12.24
C SER A 25 -0.46 20.17 13.20
N GLY A 26 -0.09 19.80 14.42
CA GLY A 26 -1.05 19.53 15.46
C GLY A 26 -0.45 19.02 16.76
N THR A 27 -1.33 18.70 17.71
CA THR A 27 -1.01 18.14 19.02
C THR A 27 -1.76 16.84 19.22
N LEU A 28 -1.12 15.87 19.87
CA LEU A 28 -1.71 14.59 20.24
C LEU A 28 -1.66 14.38 21.75
N LYS A 29 -2.81 14.06 22.33
CA LYS A 29 -2.94 13.81 23.77
C LYS A 29 -3.65 12.49 24.06
N ASP A 30 -3.43 11.98 25.26
CA ASP A 30 -4.23 10.89 25.81
C ASP A 30 -5.62 11.44 26.17
N ARG A 31 -6.68 10.77 25.68
CA ARG A 31 -8.07 11.23 25.84
C ARG A 31 -8.52 11.32 27.30
N ASN A 32 -8.00 10.49 28.18
CA ASN A 32 -8.45 10.40 29.57
C ASN A 32 -7.64 11.33 30.48
N THR A 33 -6.32 11.36 30.31
CA THR A 33 -5.41 12.10 31.18
C THR A 33 -5.08 13.50 30.67
N ASN A 34 -5.37 13.79 29.39
CA ASN A 34 -4.91 14.99 28.67
C ASN A 34 -3.38 15.15 28.61
N ALA A 35 -2.62 14.11 28.99
CA ALA A 35 -1.16 14.12 28.88
C ALA A 35 -0.73 14.08 27.40
N PRO A 36 0.38 14.74 27.03
CA PRO A 36 0.94 14.64 25.68
C PRO A 36 1.37 13.20 25.38
N ILE A 37 1.04 12.70 24.18
CA ILE A 37 1.54 11.41 23.72
C ILE A 37 2.83 11.65 22.93
N VAL A 38 3.95 11.21 23.49
CA VAL A 38 5.29 11.38 22.92
C VAL A 38 5.64 10.18 22.04
N GLY A 39 6.21 10.43 20.85
CA GLY A 39 6.67 9.38 19.95
C GLY A 39 5.57 8.63 19.20
N ALA A 40 4.34 9.14 19.16
CA ALA A 40 3.29 8.61 18.29
C ALA A 40 3.65 8.81 16.83
N SER A 41 3.33 7.82 15.99
CA SER A 41 3.56 7.89 14.55
C SER A 41 2.43 8.69 13.90
N VAL A 42 2.79 9.64 13.03
CA VAL A 42 1.85 10.44 12.23
C VAL A 42 2.31 10.35 10.78
N TYR A 43 1.59 9.61 9.93
CA TYR A 43 2.04 9.33 8.55
C TYR A 43 0.90 9.26 7.56
N PHE A 44 1.20 9.49 6.28
CA PHE A 44 0.28 9.21 5.19
C PHE A 44 0.36 7.73 4.79
N ASP A 45 -0.79 7.06 4.76
CA ASP A 45 -0.87 5.64 4.45
C ASP A 45 -0.24 5.28 3.11
N ASN A 46 0.51 4.18 3.10
CA ASN A 46 1.24 3.64 1.96
C ASN A 46 2.26 4.63 1.36
N THR A 47 2.77 5.58 2.14
CA THR A 47 3.80 6.53 1.72
C THR A 47 5.06 6.45 2.59
N SER A 48 6.08 7.23 2.22
CA SER A 48 7.22 7.55 3.08
C SER A 48 7.11 8.90 3.81
N TYR A 49 5.96 9.57 3.71
CA TYR A 49 5.71 10.86 4.35
C TYR A 49 5.10 10.67 5.73
N GLY A 50 5.86 11.02 6.76
CA GLY A 50 5.41 10.97 8.14
C GLY A 50 6.42 11.61 9.09
N THR A 51 5.98 11.73 10.33
CA THR A 51 6.75 12.29 11.44
C THR A 51 6.33 11.59 12.73
N THR A 52 6.94 11.98 13.84
CA THR A 52 6.58 11.52 15.18
C THR A 52 6.26 12.71 16.09
N THR A 53 5.40 12.51 17.07
CA THR A 53 5.14 13.55 18.07
C THR A 53 6.34 13.79 18.99
N ASN A 54 6.60 15.04 19.34
CA ASN A 54 7.67 15.47 20.24
C ASN A 54 7.27 15.31 21.73
N PHE A 55 8.09 15.81 22.65
CA PHE A 55 7.85 15.73 24.10
C PHE A 55 6.57 16.45 24.57
N ASP A 56 6.13 17.47 23.84
CA ASP A 56 4.89 18.22 24.11
C ASP A 56 3.68 17.61 23.37
N GLY A 57 3.87 16.47 22.70
CA GLY A 57 2.85 15.80 21.90
C GLY A 57 2.59 16.48 20.56
N GLU A 58 3.41 17.43 20.15
CA GLU A 58 3.25 18.17 18.91
C GLU A 58 3.85 17.39 17.73
N PHE A 59 3.22 17.47 16.57
CA PHE A 59 3.75 16.98 15.31
C PHE A 59 3.74 18.08 14.26
N TYR A 60 4.75 18.04 13.39
CA TYR A 60 4.89 18.94 12.25
C TYR A 60 5.58 18.20 11.11
N PHE A 61 5.09 18.36 9.89
CA PHE A 61 5.84 17.99 8.70
C PHE A 61 5.39 18.77 7.47
N GLU A 62 6.36 19.02 6.60
CA GLU A 62 6.23 19.81 5.39
C GLU A 62 6.05 18.89 4.17
N LEU A 63 4.96 19.09 3.43
CA LEU A 63 4.66 18.37 2.20
C LEU A 63 5.02 19.22 0.99
N LYS A 64 5.85 18.65 0.11
CA LYS A 64 6.19 19.29 -1.17
C LYS A 64 5.10 19.14 -2.22
N LYS A 65 4.17 18.21 -2.01
CA LYS A 65 3.04 17.90 -2.91
C LYS A 65 1.81 17.55 -2.11
N HIS A 66 0.65 17.91 -2.65
CA HIS A 66 -0.64 17.49 -2.12
C HIS A 66 -0.75 15.96 -2.13
N ILE A 67 -0.93 15.35 -0.96
CA ILE A 67 -1.15 13.91 -0.76
C ILE A 67 -2.64 13.66 -0.52
N SER A 68 -3.17 12.65 -1.20
CA SER A 68 -4.57 12.21 -1.12
C SER A 68 -4.75 10.89 -0.37
N ALA A 69 -3.66 10.31 0.14
CA ALA A 69 -3.71 9.19 1.07
C ALA A 69 -4.28 9.64 2.43
N PRO A 70 -4.96 8.74 3.17
CA PRO A 70 -5.38 9.03 4.54
C PRO A 70 -4.19 9.32 5.46
N LEU A 71 -4.37 10.25 6.40
CA LEU A 71 -3.42 10.45 7.50
C LEU A 71 -3.74 9.46 8.63
N VAL A 72 -2.73 8.71 9.05
CA VAL A 72 -2.81 7.73 10.13
C VAL A 72 -2.04 8.25 11.33
N ILE A 73 -2.68 8.23 12.49
CA ILE A 73 -2.07 8.54 13.78
C ILE A 73 -2.16 7.28 14.63
N SER A 74 -1.01 6.74 15.04
CA SER A 74 -0.94 5.48 15.76
C SER A 74 0.11 5.50 16.86
N PHE A 75 -0.22 4.85 17.98
CA PHE A 75 0.68 4.63 19.08
C PHE A 75 0.34 3.29 19.76
N VAL A 76 1.35 2.54 20.19
CA VAL A 76 1.16 1.21 20.77
C VAL A 76 0.30 1.31 22.04
N GLY A 77 -0.74 0.47 22.13
CA GLY A 77 -1.70 0.47 23.24
C GLY A 77 -2.84 1.48 23.10
N TYR A 78 -2.99 2.11 21.93
CA TYR A 78 -4.05 3.07 21.63
C TYR A 78 -4.80 2.72 20.35
N GLU A 79 -6.06 3.11 20.28
CA GLU A 79 -6.88 3.04 19.08
C GLU A 79 -6.35 4.06 18.04
N SER A 80 -5.91 3.59 16.87
CA SER A 80 -5.43 4.43 15.78
C SER A 80 -6.53 5.36 15.23
N ILE A 81 -6.18 6.59 14.85
CA ILE A 81 -7.06 7.52 14.12
C ILE A 81 -6.68 7.53 12.65
N ILE A 82 -7.67 7.43 11.76
CA ILE A 82 -7.50 7.58 10.30
C ILE A 82 -8.34 8.76 9.81
N LEU A 83 -7.69 9.74 9.20
CA LEU A 83 -8.32 10.92 8.61
C LEU A 83 -8.25 10.83 7.08
N TYR A 84 -9.40 10.66 6.43
CA TYR A 84 -9.50 10.48 4.97
C TYR A 84 -9.47 11.78 4.18
N ALA A 85 -9.77 12.91 4.82
CA ALA A 85 -9.73 14.23 4.21
C ALA A 85 -8.91 15.15 5.11
N ILE A 86 -7.82 15.70 4.56
CA ILE A 86 -6.91 16.59 5.27
C ILE A 86 -7.12 18.02 4.77
N ASP A 87 -7.33 18.91 5.72
CA ASP A 87 -7.36 20.35 5.54
C ASP A 87 -6.02 20.89 6.01
N PHE A 88 -5.16 21.25 5.04
CA PHE A 88 -3.80 21.73 5.30
C PHE A 88 -3.75 23.14 5.88
N ASP A 89 -4.87 23.86 5.91
CA ASP A 89 -4.95 25.19 6.50
C ASP A 89 -5.29 25.13 8.01
N LYS A 90 -5.52 23.93 8.55
CA LYS A 90 -5.94 23.69 9.92
C LYS A 90 -4.82 23.12 10.81
N VAL A 91 -4.78 23.60 12.05
CA VAL A 91 -4.02 22.95 13.14
C VAL A 91 -4.89 21.88 13.80
N TYR A 92 -4.39 20.66 13.87
CA TYR A 92 -5.13 19.51 14.40
C TYR A 92 -4.90 19.33 15.90
N HIS A 93 -5.97 19.25 16.69
CA HIS A 93 -5.92 18.85 18.10
C HIS A 93 -6.60 17.50 18.24
N LEU A 94 -5.79 16.44 18.36
CA LEU A 94 -6.23 15.06 18.35
C LEU A 94 -6.04 14.42 19.73
N SER A 95 -6.87 13.44 20.05
CA SER A 95 -6.75 12.66 21.28
C SER A 95 -6.92 11.17 20.99
N LEU A 96 -5.96 10.33 21.39
CA LEU A 96 -6.09 8.88 21.27
C LEU A 96 -6.76 8.29 22.51
N LYS A 97 -7.58 7.27 22.29
CA LYS A 97 -8.17 6.45 23.35
C LYS A 97 -7.30 5.21 23.54
N GLN A 98 -7.03 4.84 24.79
CA GLN A 98 -6.33 3.59 25.09
C GLN A 98 -7.14 2.40 24.59
N ASP A 99 -6.46 1.49 23.91
CA ASP A 99 -7.05 0.23 23.47
C ASP A 99 -6.88 -0.80 24.59
N VAL A 100 -7.92 -0.93 25.42
CA VAL A 100 -7.96 -1.89 26.52
C VAL A 100 -7.96 -3.35 26.03
N ASN A 101 -8.35 -3.60 24.77
CA ASN A 101 -8.42 -4.94 24.20
C ASN A 101 -7.09 -5.37 23.54
N ALA A 102 -6.19 -4.43 23.23
CA ALA A 102 -4.86 -4.76 22.68
C ALA A 102 -4.02 -5.66 23.62
N LEU A 103 -4.37 -5.69 24.91
CA LEU A 103 -3.73 -6.51 25.94
C LEU A 103 -4.43 -7.84 26.21
N GLU A 104 -5.64 -8.06 25.69
CA GLU A 104 -6.34 -9.33 25.88
C GLU A 104 -5.65 -10.45 25.09
N GLU A 105 -5.42 -11.57 25.76
CA GLU A 105 -4.89 -12.77 25.12
C GLU A 105 -5.95 -13.30 24.15
N VAL A 106 -5.63 -13.28 22.85
CA VAL A 106 -6.52 -13.88 21.85
C VAL A 106 -6.67 -15.36 22.21
N VAL A 107 -7.88 -15.73 22.61
CA VAL A 107 -8.24 -17.13 22.92
C VAL A 107 -8.04 -17.93 21.64
N LEU A 108 -6.95 -18.69 21.58
CA LEU A 108 -6.73 -19.66 20.53
C LEU A 108 -7.89 -20.65 20.56
N ASP A 109 -8.51 -20.92 19.41
CA ASP A 109 -9.51 -21.97 19.34
C ASP A 109 -8.83 -23.29 19.74
N SER A 110 -9.39 -24.00 20.71
CA SER A 110 -8.87 -25.31 21.14
C SER A 110 -8.90 -26.35 20.02
N LYS A 111 -9.49 -26.01 18.87
CA LYS A 111 -9.54 -26.80 17.63
C LYS A 111 -8.58 -26.32 16.54
N ASP A 112 -7.66 -25.40 16.83
CA ASP A 112 -6.60 -25.06 15.88
C ASP A 112 -5.60 -26.23 15.76
N GLU A 113 -5.81 -27.05 14.74
CA GLU A 113 -5.04 -28.26 14.47
C GLU A 113 -3.65 -27.97 13.85
N TRP A 114 -3.35 -26.72 13.47
CA TRP A 114 -2.10 -26.36 12.80
C TRP A 114 -1.05 -25.83 13.76
N SER A 115 0.19 -26.31 13.61
CA SER A 115 1.30 -25.81 14.42
C SER A 115 1.60 -24.34 14.13
N ARG A 116 2.01 -23.57 15.16
CA ARG A 116 2.40 -22.16 14.97
C ARG A 116 3.49 -21.98 13.89
N PRO A 117 4.57 -22.79 13.84
CA PRO A 117 5.59 -22.66 12.79
C PRO A 117 5.01 -22.81 11.38
N PHE A 118 4.11 -23.77 11.19
CA PHE A 118 3.44 -23.99 9.91
C PHE A 118 2.55 -22.81 9.52
N LYS A 119 1.69 -22.35 10.44
CA LYS A 119 0.84 -21.16 10.23
C LYS A 119 1.68 -19.94 9.87
N LEU A 120 2.80 -19.73 10.57
CA LEU A 120 3.70 -18.62 10.33
C LEU A 120 4.37 -18.71 8.97
N GLN A 121 4.75 -19.92 8.53
CA GLN A 121 5.26 -20.14 7.18
C GLN A 121 4.23 -19.78 6.11
N GLN A 122 2.97 -20.20 6.26
CA GLN A 122 1.89 -19.83 5.32
C GLN A 122 1.64 -18.32 5.31
N PHE A 123 1.56 -17.70 6.50
CA PHE A 123 1.43 -16.27 6.64
C PHE A 123 2.56 -15.54 5.90
N ARG A 124 3.83 -15.87 6.17
CA ARG A 124 4.98 -15.24 5.51
C ARG A 124 4.90 -15.38 3.99
N ARG A 125 4.58 -16.57 3.49
CA ARG A 125 4.51 -16.84 2.05
C ARG A 125 3.50 -15.93 1.36
N GLU A 126 2.30 -15.83 1.92
CA GLU A 126 1.21 -15.07 1.28
C GLU A 126 1.20 -13.57 1.63
N PHE A 127 1.76 -13.18 2.78
CA PHE A 127 1.88 -11.78 3.21
C PHE A 127 3.10 -11.08 2.60
N LEU A 128 4.28 -11.71 2.61
CA LEU A 128 5.51 -11.14 2.03
C LEU A 128 5.57 -11.33 0.51
N GLY A 129 4.97 -12.41 0.01
CA GLY A 129 4.87 -12.73 -1.40
C GLY A 129 5.93 -13.71 -1.88
N HIS A 130 5.70 -14.23 -3.09
CA HIS A 130 6.47 -15.32 -3.69
C HIS A 130 7.64 -14.83 -4.56
N SER A 131 7.79 -13.51 -4.69
CA SER A 131 8.88 -12.92 -5.48
C SER A 131 10.22 -13.05 -4.75
N LYS A 132 11.32 -12.83 -5.48
CA LYS A 132 12.65 -12.74 -4.86
C LYS A 132 12.77 -11.60 -3.84
N PHE A 133 11.92 -10.57 -3.93
CA PHE A 133 11.88 -9.46 -2.98
C PHE A 133 11.09 -9.86 -1.74
N GLY A 134 9.94 -10.50 -1.91
CA GLY A 134 9.13 -11.06 -0.82
C GLY A 134 9.85 -12.12 -0.01
N MET A 135 10.44 -13.12 -0.68
CA MET A 135 11.21 -14.18 -0.01
C MET A 135 12.46 -13.67 0.70
N GLY A 136 12.97 -12.50 0.30
CA GLY A 136 14.13 -11.85 0.93
C GLY A 136 13.79 -10.96 2.13
N CYS A 137 12.50 -10.79 2.45
CA CYS A 137 12.06 -9.99 3.59
C CYS A 137 12.16 -10.77 4.91
N ALA A 138 12.37 -10.03 6.00
CA ALA A 138 12.24 -10.54 7.36
C ALA A 138 11.22 -9.70 8.14
N ILE A 139 10.33 -10.35 8.88
CA ILE A 139 9.46 -9.68 9.86
C ILE A 139 10.22 -9.72 11.19
N LEU A 140 10.49 -8.54 11.78
CA LEU A 140 11.37 -8.43 12.95
C LEU A 140 10.66 -8.75 14.27
N ASN A 141 9.33 -8.69 14.29
CA ASN A 141 8.46 -8.92 15.45
C ASN A 141 7.37 -9.97 15.14
N GLU A 142 7.76 -11.17 14.69
CA GLU A 142 6.83 -12.27 14.39
C GLU A 142 6.03 -12.75 15.62
N ASP A 143 6.53 -12.49 16.83
CA ASP A 143 5.87 -12.75 18.11
C ASP A 143 4.59 -11.89 18.29
N ALA A 144 4.54 -10.72 17.68
CA ALA A 144 3.34 -9.88 17.66
C ALA A 144 2.21 -10.45 16.80
N ILE A 145 2.48 -11.46 15.95
CA ILE A 145 1.49 -12.05 15.05
C ILE A 145 0.66 -13.10 15.80
N VAL A 146 -0.65 -12.91 15.79
CA VAL A 146 -1.64 -13.89 16.25
C VAL A 146 -2.18 -14.64 15.02
N LEU A 147 -2.19 -15.97 15.10
CA LEU A 147 -2.53 -16.86 13.97
C LEU A 147 -3.52 -17.91 14.43
N ASN A 148 -4.64 -18.04 13.71
CA ASN A 148 -5.65 -19.04 13.97
C ASN A 148 -6.09 -19.72 12.67
N PHE A 149 -6.02 -21.05 12.60
CA PHE A 149 -6.64 -21.81 11.52
C PHE A 149 -8.01 -22.33 11.95
N ASP A 150 -9.03 -22.04 11.14
CA ASP A 150 -10.38 -22.57 11.31
C ASP A 150 -10.70 -23.58 10.20
N ARG A 151 -10.88 -24.83 10.60
CA ARG A 151 -11.21 -25.95 9.71
C ARG A 151 -12.58 -25.81 9.04
N LYS A 152 -13.58 -25.25 9.74
CA LYS A 152 -14.94 -25.09 9.20
C LYS A 152 -14.95 -24.09 8.05
N THR A 153 -14.29 -22.96 8.24
CA THR A 153 -14.19 -21.92 7.23
C THR A 153 -13.05 -22.17 6.23
N LYS A 154 -12.14 -23.10 6.55
CA LYS A 154 -10.93 -23.44 5.77
C LYS A 154 -10.01 -22.23 5.62
N GLN A 155 -9.91 -21.44 6.69
CA GLN A 155 -9.17 -20.18 6.68
C GLN A 155 -8.06 -20.15 7.72
N LEU A 156 -6.88 -19.69 7.30
CA LEU A 156 -5.89 -19.16 8.23
C LEU A 156 -6.11 -17.66 8.34
N VAL A 157 -6.48 -17.19 9.52
CA VAL A 157 -6.60 -15.76 9.82
C VAL A 157 -5.41 -15.28 10.63
N ALA A 158 -5.03 -14.01 10.43
CA ALA A 158 -4.00 -13.37 11.22
C ALA A 158 -4.38 -11.94 11.62
N SER A 159 -3.94 -11.56 12.81
CA SER A 159 -3.95 -10.19 13.31
C SER A 159 -2.61 -9.90 13.99
N SER A 160 -2.37 -8.66 14.40
CA SER A 160 -1.17 -8.34 15.16
C SER A 160 -1.45 -7.42 16.36
N LYS A 161 -0.68 -7.64 17.43
CA LYS A 161 -0.73 -6.82 18.66
C LYS A 161 0.01 -5.48 18.53
N ALA A 162 0.82 -5.33 17.48
CA ALA A 162 1.56 -4.12 17.17
C ALA A 162 1.83 -4.07 15.66
N PRO A 163 2.12 -2.90 15.08
CA PRO A 163 2.52 -2.83 13.68
C PRO A 163 3.71 -3.75 13.37
N LEU A 164 3.57 -4.57 12.33
CA LEU A 164 4.63 -5.47 11.86
C LEU A 164 5.76 -4.66 11.26
N VAL A 165 7.00 -5.00 11.61
CA VAL A 165 8.19 -4.34 11.09
C VAL A 165 8.86 -5.28 10.08
N ILE A 166 8.70 -4.99 8.80
CA ILE A 166 9.23 -5.79 7.70
C ILE A 166 10.51 -5.13 7.17
N LYS A 167 11.64 -5.83 7.29
CA LYS A 167 12.92 -5.41 6.74
C LYS A 167 13.10 -6.00 5.34
N ASN A 168 13.13 -5.14 4.33
CA ASN A 168 13.43 -5.51 2.95
C ASN A 168 14.79 -4.94 2.52
N ILE A 169 15.83 -5.76 2.63
CA ILE A 169 17.20 -5.35 2.27
C ILE A 169 17.34 -5.16 0.74
N ALA A 170 16.60 -5.94 -0.05
CA ALA A 170 16.68 -5.87 -1.51
C ALA A 170 16.15 -4.54 -2.07
N LEU A 171 15.13 -3.98 -1.43
CA LEU A 171 14.55 -2.67 -1.76
C LEU A 171 15.03 -1.55 -0.83
N GLU A 172 15.84 -1.85 0.18
CA GLU A 172 16.30 -0.88 1.21
C GLU A 172 15.14 -0.12 1.86
N TYR A 173 14.08 -0.84 2.22
CA TYR A 173 12.97 -0.31 2.99
C TYR A 173 12.80 -1.06 4.29
N LEU A 174 12.50 -0.30 5.35
CA LEU A 174 11.86 -0.78 6.54
C LEU A 174 10.38 -0.41 6.42
N VAL A 175 9.51 -1.41 6.39
CA VAL A 175 8.08 -1.22 6.21
C VAL A 175 7.39 -1.49 7.54
N ARG A 176 6.62 -0.52 8.04
CA ARG A 176 5.74 -0.71 9.19
C ARG A 176 4.34 -0.97 8.66
N TYR A 177 3.73 -2.09 9.04
CA TYR A 177 2.42 -2.49 8.57
C TYR A 177 1.48 -2.73 9.76
N ASP A 178 0.47 -1.88 9.91
CA ASP A 178 -0.60 -2.08 10.89
C ASP A 178 -1.62 -3.08 10.32
N LEU A 179 -1.65 -4.30 10.87
CA LEU A 179 -2.40 -5.42 10.31
C LEU A 179 -3.81 -5.50 10.87
N ASN A 180 -4.77 -4.90 10.16
CA ASN A 180 -6.19 -4.93 10.57
C ASN A 180 -6.83 -6.30 10.29
N HIS A 181 -6.56 -6.87 9.12
CA HIS A 181 -7.12 -8.16 8.72
C HIS A 181 -6.16 -8.90 7.78
N PHE A 182 -6.07 -10.21 7.95
CA PHE A 182 -5.44 -11.13 7.00
C PHE A 182 -6.19 -12.45 7.00
N SER A 183 -6.48 -12.98 5.82
CA SER A 183 -6.99 -14.33 5.65
C SER A 183 -6.45 -15.02 4.41
N ILE A 184 -6.12 -16.31 4.55
CA ILE A 184 -5.91 -17.24 3.46
C ILE A 184 -7.05 -18.23 3.46
N THR A 185 -7.80 -18.32 2.36
CA THR A 185 -8.79 -19.36 2.14
C THR A 185 -8.15 -20.47 1.32
N TYR A 186 -8.28 -21.72 1.78
CA TYR A 186 -7.70 -22.89 1.10
C TYR A 186 -8.76 -23.75 0.42
N ASN A 187 -8.38 -24.39 -0.69
CA ASN A 187 -9.19 -25.42 -1.34
C ASN A 187 -9.00 -26.79 -0.66
N ILE A 188 -9.36 -26.93 0.62
CA ILE A 188 -9.15 -28.17 1.38
C ILE A 188 -10.40 -29.06 1.38
N ASP A 189 -10.18 -30.37 1.24
CA ASP A 189 -11.18 -31.39 1.52
C ASP A 189 -11.09 -31.79 3.00
N THR A 190 -12.02 -31.28 3.80
CA THR A 190 -12.02 -31.39 5.25
C THR A 190 -12.55 -32.73 5.77
N ASP A 191 -13.09 -33.58 4.88
CA ASP A 191 -13.68 -34.87 5.23
C ASP A 191 -12.65 -36.00 5.27
N SER A 192 -11.42 -35.73 4.81
CA SER A 192 -10.31 -36.69 4.90
C SER A 192 -9.70 -36.71 6.31
N THR A 193 -9.45 -37.91 6.84
CA THR A 193 -8.81 -38.18 8.15
C THR A 193 -7.28 -38.04 8.12
N LEU A 194 -6.73 -37.49 7.04
CA LEU A 194 -5.30 -37.28 6.86
C LEU A 194 -4.83 -36.05 7.66
N ASP A 195 -3.59 -36.12 8.12
CA ASP A 195 -2.83 -35.00 8.66
C ASP A 195 -3.05 -33.74 7.78
N LEU A 196 -3.71 -32.72 8.34
CA LEU A 196 -4.10 -31.53 7.60
C LEU A 196 -2.89 -30.71 7.12
N GLU A 197 -1.72 -30.83 7.78
CA GLU A 197 -0.49 -30.21 7.28
C GLU A 197 -0.03 -30.87 5.97
N ASN A 198 -0.35 -32.16 5.78
CA ASN A 198 -0.01 -32.95 4.60
C ASN A 198 -1.15 -33.03 3.56
N ALA A 199 -2.39 -32.74 3.94
CA ALA A 199 -3.56 -32.73 3.06
C ALA A 199 -3.62 -31.52 2.10
N PHE A 200 -2.52 -30.77 1.96
CA PHE A 200 -2.46 -29.51 1.23
C PHE A 200 -3.05 -29.60 -0.17
N LYS A 201 -4.09 -28.78 -0.38
CA LYS A 201 -4.60 -28.40 -1.68
C LYS A 201 -4.64 -26.87 -1.73
N THR A 202 -4.24 -26.36 -2.89
CA THR A 202 -3.97 -24.97 -3.30
C THR A 202 -4.67 -23.84 -2.53
N VAL A 203 -3.99 -22.70 -2.39
CA VAL A 203 -4.61 -21.43 -1.93
C VAL A 203 -5.69 -21.01 -2.92
N HIS A 204 -6.91 -20.79 -2.42
CA HIS A 204 -8.03 -20.27 -3.20
C HIS A 204 -7.93 -18.75 -3.33
N SER A 205 -7.76 -18.06 -2.20
CA SER A 205 -7.71 -16.60 -2.15
C SER A 205 -6.95 -16.12 -0.92
N VAL A 206 -6.35 -14.93 -1.04
CA VAL A 206 -5.69 -14.23 0.07
C VAL A 206 -6.23 -12.81 0.09
N GLY A 207 -6.70 -12.36 1.25
CA GLY A 207 -7.09 -10.97 1.49
C GLY A 207 -6.31 -10.44 2.68
N TYR A 208 -5.78 -9.22 2.57
CA TYR A 208 -5.19 -8.53 3.70
C TYR A 208 -5.37 -7.02 3.57
N TYR A 209 -5.66 -6.37 4.70
CA TYR A 209 -5.95 -4.94 4.78
C TYR A 209 -5.30 -4.36 6.03
N GLY A 210 -4.89 -3.12 5.93
CA GLY A 210 -4.10 -2.46 6.96
C GLY A 210 -3.55 -1.15 6.44
N THR A 211 -2.78 -0.47 7.28
CA THR A 211 -2.06 0.74 6.90
C THR A 211 -0.56 0.48 6.85
N THR A 212 0.16 1.21 6.00
CA THR A 212 1.58 0.98 5.75
C THR A 212 2.36 2.29 5.81
N PHE A 213 3.56 2.25 6.38
CA PHE A 213 4.53 3.33 6.34
C PHE A 213 5.90 2.82 5.90
N PHE A 214 6.59 3.58 5.04
CA PHE A 214 7.89 3.20 4.48
C PHE A 214 8.99 4.12 4.99
N GLU A 215 10.05 3.53 5.53
CA GLU A 215 11.29 4.20 5.88
C GLU A 215 12.44 3.69 5.01
N ASN A 216 13.33 4.57 4.55
CA ASN A 216 14.53 4.14 3.82
C ASN A 216 15.56 3.59 4.80
N ILE A 217 16.17 2.46 4.46
CA ILE A 217 17.33 1.93 5.16
C ILE A 217 18.58 2.62 4.61
N SER A 218 19.35 3.29 5.47
CA SER A 218 20.61 3.92 5.07
C SER A 218 21.62 2.86 4.59
N SER A 219 22.28 3.13 3.47
CA SER A 219 23.23 2.19 2.85
C SER A 219 24.29 2.96 2.06
N ASN A 220 25.51 2.44 1.99
CA ASN A 220 26.60 3.08 1.27
C ASN A 220 26.49 2.91 -0.27
N ASN A 221 25.60 2.04 -0.77
CA ASN A 221 25.47 1.77 -2.21
C ASN A 221 24.04 1.41 -2.64
N HIS A 222 23.24 2.44 -2.88
CA HIS A 222 21.82 2.33 -3.27
C HIS A 222 21.57 1.84 -4.71
N ARG A 223 22.60 1.68 -5.57
CA ARG A 223 22.36 1.39 -7.01
C ARG A 223 21.59 0.09 -7.23
N LYS A 224 21.92 -0.95 -6.45
CA LYS A 224 21.24 -2.25 -6.55
C LYS A 224 19.77 -2.12 -6.12
N ALA A 225 19.51 -1.42 -5.03
CA ALA A 225 18.16 -1.18 -4.54
C ALA A 225 17.34 -0.35 -5.52
N LEU A 226 17.89 0.73 -6.10
CA LEU A 226 17.20 1.52 -7.13
C LEU A 226 16.82 0.68 -8.36
N ARG A 227 17.70 -0.22 -8.81
CA ARG A 227 17.38 -1.17 -9.88
C ARG A 227 16.27 -2.13 -9.47
N ASN A 228 16.33 -2.67 -8.26
CA ASN A 228 15.32 -3.60 -7.73
C ASN A 228 13.96 -2.91 -7.57
N ARG A 229 13.92 -1.67 -7.06
CA ARG A 229 12.70 -0.84 -6.96
C ARG A 229 12.10 -0.60 -8.35
N LYS A 230 12.92 -0.30 -9.36
CA LYS A 230 12.44 -0.19 -10.75
C LYS A 230 11.84 -1.49 -11.27
N GLU A 231 12.46 -2.63 -10.95
CA GLU A 231 11.95 -3.96 -11.33
C GLU A 231 10.62 -4.30 -10.63
N ALA A 232 10.50 -3.98 -9.34
CA ALA A 232 9.28 -4.14 -8.55
C ALA A 232 8.15 -3.24 -9.07
N TYR A 233 8.46 -2.00 -9.47
CA TYR A 233 7.49 -1.05 -10.01
C TYR A 233 6.91 -1.48 -11.37
N ILE A 234 7.76 -1.89 -12.31
CA ILE A 234 7.33 -2.14 -13.68
C ILE A 234 6.27 -3.25 -13.73
N GLY A 235 5.07 -2.91 -14.17
CA GLY A 235 3.95 -3.85 -14.31
C GLY A 235 3.23 -4.17 -12.99
N SER A 236 3.55 -3.46 -11.90
CA SER A 236 2.83 -3.55 -10.64
C SER A 236 1.48 -2.86 -10.69
N THR A 237 0.66 -3.09 -9.65
CA THR A 237 -0.60 -2.37 -9.43
C THR A 237 -0.38 -0.86 -9.40
N LEU A 238 0.66 -0.38 -8.70
CA LEU A 238 0.98 1.05 -8.64
C LEU A 238 1.32 1.63 -10.02
N HIS A 239 2.10 0.90 -10.83
CA HIS A 239 2.42 1.33 -12.19
C HIS A 239 1.17 1.35 -13.09
N PHE A 240 0.33 0.33 -12.99
CA PHE A 240 -0.91 0.25 -13.76
C PHE A 240 -1.90 1.35 -13.39
N MET A 241 -2.16 1.57 -12.09
CA MET A 241 -3.10 2.58 -11.62
C MET A 241 -2.67 3.98 -12.03
N ARG A 242 -1.38 4.31 -11.91
CA ARG A 242 -0.86 5.58 -12.44
C ARG A 242 -1.02 5.70 -13.95
N ALA A 243 -0.76 4.63 -14.70
CA ALA A 243 -0.93 4.64 -16.15
C ALA A 243 -2.41 4.80 -16.56
N VAL A 244 -3.35 4.23 -15.81
CA VAL A 244 -4.80 4.44 -15.99
C VAL A 244 -5.17 5.89 -15.71
N ALA A 245 -4.87 6.40 -14.51
CA ALA A 245 -5.24 7.76 -14.09
C ALA A 245 -4.71 8.85 -15.04
N ASN A 246 -3.51 8.63 -15.61
CA ASN A 246 -2.87 9.56 -16.53
C ASN A 246 -3.21 9.31 -18.01
N ASN A 247 -4.04 8.31 -18.34
CA ASN A 247 -4.34 7.89 -19.71
C ASN A 247 -3.07 7.52 -20.53
N ARG A 248 -2.09 6.87 -19.89
CA ARG A 248 -0.77 6.52 -20.45
C ARG A 248 -0.52 5.02 -20.63
N LEU A 249 -1.55 4.18 -20.57
CA LEU A 249 -1.40 2.72 -20.71
C LEU A 249 -0.58 2.30 -21.94
N LYS A 250 -0.81 2.92 -23.10
CA LYS A 250 -0.08 2.61 -24.34
C LYS A 250 1.40 3.02 -24.27
N GLU A 251 1.69 4.20 -23.70
CA GLU A 251 3.05 4.73 -23.52
C GLU A 251 3.86 3.83 -22.58
N GLU A 252 3.23 3.41 -21.48
CA GLU A 252 3.79 2.51 -20.46
C GLU A 252 3.77 1.03 -20.86
N LYS A 253 3.45 0.73 -22.12
CA LYS A 253 3.49 -0.60 -22.75
C LYS A 253 2.54 -1.62 -22.13
N PHE A 254 1.42 -1.16 -21.57
CA PHE A 254 0.31 -2.03 -21.20
C PHE A 254 -0.51 -2.41 -22.43
N LYS A 255 -0.82 -3.70 -22.53
CA LYS A 255 -1.77 -4.26 -23.48
C LYS A 255 -2.94 -4.86 -22.70
N ILE A 256 -4.16 -4.58 -23.16
CA ILE A 256 -5.41 -4.99 -22.50
C ILE A 256 -6.11 -6.02 -23.36
N PHE A 257 -6.70 -7.03 -22.72
CA PHE A 257 -7.35 -8.15 -23.40
C PHE A 257 -8.71 -8.46 -22.76
N LYS A 258 -9.69 -8.78 -23.60
CA LYS A 258 -10.95 -9.42 -23.20
C LYS A 258 -10.86 -10.90 -23.55
N GLY A 259 -10.69 -11.76 -22.54
CA GLY A 259 -10.30 -13.15 -22.77
C GLY A 259 -8.93 -13.21 -23.47
N ALA A 260 -8.87 -13.82 -24.66
CA ALA A 260 -7.66 -13.93 -25.48
C ALA A 260 -7.47 -12.76 -26.48
N TYR A 261 -8.49 -11.92 -26.70
CA TYR A 261 -8.47 -10.89 -27.73
C TYR A 261 -7.90 -9.58 -27.19
N GLN A 262 -6.83 -9.08 -27.81
CA GLN A 262 -6.31 -7.76 -27.48
C GLN A 262 -7.29 -6.68 -27.92
N ILE A 263 -7.60 -5.75 -27.01
CA ILE A 263 -8.50 -4.64 -27.25
C ILE A 263 -7.79 -3.31 -27.00
N LYS A 264 -8.37 -2.24 -27.54
CA LYS A 264 -7.98 -0.88 -27.19
C LYS A 264 -8.45 -0.58 -25.75
N PRO A 265 -7.58 -0.08 -24.85
CA PRO A 265 -7.95 0.19 -23.45
C PRO A 265 -9.20 1.04 -23.30
N GLU A 266 -9.33 2.08 -24.14
CA GLU A 266 -10.43 3.06 -24.09
C GLU A 266 -11.82 2.45 -24.34
N THR A 267 -11.89 1.20 -24.84
CA THR A 267 -13.16 0.52 -25.08
C THR A 267 -13.74 -0.14 -23.83
N GLN A 268 -12.93 -0.36 -22.78
CA GLN A 268 -13.32 -1.08 -21.55
C GLN A 268 -12.79 -0.43 -20.26
N ILE A 269 -11.92 0.58 -20.37
CA ILE A 269 -11.43 1.35 -19.23
C ILE A 269 -11.80 2.81 -19.50
N THR A 270 -12.85 3.27 -18.82
CA THR A 270 -13.33 4.65 -18.93
C THR A 270 -12.87 5.44 -17.71
N THR A 271 -12.34 6.65 -17.92
CA THR A 271 -11.88 7.53 -16.86
C THR A 271 -12.70 8.82 -16.82
N PHE A 272 -13.07 9.26 -15.62
CA PHE A 272 -13.78 10.52 -15.37
C PHE A 272 -12.91 11.37 -14.46
N LYS A 273 -12.35 12.46 -14.98
CA LYS A 273 -11.43 13.32 -14.24
C LYS A 273 -12.18 14.43 -13.53
N ASN A 274 -11.83 14.67 -12.27
CA ASN A 274 -12.23 15.85 -11.53
C ASN A 274 -11.01 16.75 -11.32
N ASP A 275 -10.93 17.85 -12.06
CA ASP A 275 -9.77 18.76 -12.04
C ASP A 275 -9.57 19.45 -10.69
N SER A 276 -10.65 19.63 -9.90
CA SER A 276 -10.59 20.26 -8.58
C SER A 276 -9.96 19.37 -7.52
N THR A 277 -10.23 18.05 -7.57
CA THR A 277 -9.75 17.10 -6.55
C THR A 277 -8.53 16.30 -7.00
N LYS A 278 -8.19 16.35 -8.29
CA LYS A 278 -7.19 15.48 -8.94
C LYS A 278 -7.48 13.98 -8.79
N ILE A 279 -8.71 13.63 -8.41
CA ILE A 279 -9.20 12.25 -8.35
C ILE A 279 -9.74 11.87 -9.72
N VAL A 280 -9.44 10.65 -10.14
CA VAL A 280 -9.95 10.04 -11.37
C VAL A 280 -10.87 8.90 -10.99
N GLU A 281 -12.15 8.99 -11.34
CA GLU A 281 -13.03 7.81 -11.26
C GLU A 281 -12.78 6.90 -12.46
N VAL A 282 -12.78 5.60 -12.24
CA VAL A 282 -12.51 4.59 -13.26
C VAL A 282 -13.62 3.56 -13.29
N GLU A 283 -14.09 3.25 -14.50
CA GLU A 283 -15.10 2.22 -14.76
C GLU A 283 -14.47 1.10 -15.59
N ILE A 284 -14.52 -0.13 -15.06
CA ILE A 284 -14.05 -1.36 -15.71
C ILE A 284 -15.17 -2.39 -15.57
N PRO A 285 -16.05 -2.55 -16.59
CA PRO A 285 -17.31 -3.29 -16.43
C PRO A 285 -17.15 -4.81 -16.45
N LEU A 286 -15.97 -5.32 -16.79
CA LEU A 286 -15.70 -6.75 -16.90
C LEU A 286 -14.26 -7.09 -16.55
N LYS A 287 -14.00 -8.38 -16.28
CA LYS A 287 -12.64 -8.88 -16.03
C LYS A 287 -11.76 -8.72 -17.27
N LEU A 288 -10.61 -8.06 -17.11
CA LEU A 288 -9.62 -7.84 -18.16
C LEU A 288 -8.32 -8.57 -17.86
N ASN A 289 -7.68 -9.10 -18.89
CA ASN A 289 -6.31 -9.58 -18.82
C ASN A 289 -5.36 -8.44 -19.25
N ILE A 290 -4.23 -8.32 -18.56
CA ILE A 290 -3.24 -7.25 -18.73
C ILE A 290 -1.89 -7.89 -19.03
N LEU A 291 -1.18 -7.35 -20.02
CA LEU A 291 0.21 -7.71 -20.29
C LEU A 291 1.09 -6.45 -20.29
N CYS A 292 2.16 -6.46 -19.49
CA CYS A 292 3.17 -5.39 -19.47
C CYS A 292 4.56 -6.01 -19.40
N LYS A 293 5.40 -5.79 -20.43
CA LYS A 293 6.79 -6.28 -20.49
C LYS A 293 6.96 -7.76 -20.06
N GLY A 294 6.10 -8.64 -20.57
CA GLY A 294 6.13 -10.08 -20.27
C GLY A 294 5.42 -10.49 -18.98
N LYS A 295 4.99 -9.54 -18.13
CA LYS A 295 4.23 -9.80 -16.92
C LYS A 295 2.75 -9.84 -17.24
N GLN A 296 2.12 -11.00 -17.05
CA GLN A 296 0.68 -11.20 -17.24
C GLN A 296 -0.05 -10.97 -15.92
N SER A 297 -1.17 -10.25 -15.96
CA SER A 297 -2.02 -9.98 -14.80
C SER A 297 -3.48 -9.95 -15.22
N ALA A 298 -4.38 -9.87 -14.26
CA ALA A 298 -5.79 -9.61 -14.51
C ALA A 298 -6.31 -8.57 -13.53
N ILE A 299 -7.34 -7.85 -13.92
CA ILE A 299 -8.08 -6.92 -13.06
C ILE A 299 -9.59 -7.19 -13.18
N GLN A 300 -10.29 -7.07 -12.06
CA GLN A 300 -11.74 -7.11 -12.00
C GLN A 300 -12.24 -6.13 -10.93
N SER A 301 -13.20 -5.29 -11.28
CA SER A 301 -13.88 -4.41 -10.33
C SER A 301 -15.18 -5.05 -9.86
N GLU A 302 -15.44 -5.04 -8.56
CA GLU A 302 -16.73 -5.42 -7.95
C GLU A 302 -17.68 -4.22 -7.80
N VAL A 303 -17.18 -3.02 -8.04
CA VAL A 303 -17.95 -1.77 -8.03
C VAL A 303 -18.03 -1.19 -9.44
N LYS A 304 -19.12 -0.45 -9.72
CA LYS A 304 -19.28 0.24 -11.01
C LYS A 304 -18.15 1.23 -11.27
N ARG A 305 -17.79 2.00 -10.24
CA ARG A 305 -16.68 2.95 -10.28
C ARG A 305 -15.84 2.85 -9.02
N PHE A 306 -14.54 2.94 -9.20
CA PHE A 306 -13.57 3.12 -8.14
C PHE A 306 -12.76 4.39 -8.43
N GLN A 307 -12.13 4.94 -7.41
CA GLN A 307 -11.35 6.17 -7.51
C GLN A 307 -9.87 5.82 -7.59
N ILE A 308 -9.10 6.60 -8.34
CA ILE A 308 -7.64 6.63 -8.32
C ILE A 308 -7.19 8.05 -8.05
N ASP A 309 -6.28 8.21 -7.12
CA ASP A 309 -5.71 9.50 -6.77
C ASP A 309 -4.45 9.87 -7.59
N ALA A 310 -3.86 11.03 -7.32
CA ALA A 310 -2.69 11.51 -8.06
C ALA A 310 -1.44 10.62 -7.90
N PHE A 311 -1.37 9.79 -6.86
CA PHE A 311 -0.25 8.89 -6.57
C PHE A 311 -0.48 7.48 -7.12
N GLY A 312 -1.69 7.19 -7.62
CA GLY A 312 -2.08 5.87 -8.07
C GLY A 312 -2.65 4.99 -6.96
N ASN A 313 -2.97 5.57 -5.80
CA ASN A 313 -3.76 4.88 -4.78
C ASN A 313 -5.19 4.75 -5.27
N HIS A 314 -5.83 3.60 -5.02
CA HIS A 314 -7.20 3.37 -5.46
C HIS A 314 -8.11 3.02 -4.30
N ALA A 315 -9.39 3.37 -4.44
CA ALA A 315 -10.40 3.10 -3.42
C ALA A 315 -11.76 2.74 -4.06
N PRO A 316 -12.51 1.79 -3.49
CA PRO A 316 -12.16 0.96 -2.32
C PRO A 316 -11.20 -0.19 -2.70
N VAL A 317 -10.17 -0.40 -1.88
CA VAL A 317 -9.07 -1.35 -2.16
C VAL A 317 -9.58 -2.79 -2.23
N ASP A 318 -10.56 -3.16 -1.41
CA ASP A 318 -11.13 -4.51 -1.34
C ASP A 318 -12.05 -4.86 -2.51
N LYS A 319 -12.41 -3.88 -3.36
CA LYS A 319 -13.32 -4.08 -4.50
C LYS A 319 -12.63 -4.07 -5.85
N VAL A 320 -11.31 -3.90 -5.89
CA VAL A 320 -10.53 -3.98 -7.13
C VAL A 320 -9.57 -5.16 -7.03
N LEU A 321 -9.96 -6.26 -7.65
CA LEU A 321 -9.26 -7.53 -7.55
C LEU A 321 -8.18 -7.66 -8.61
N PHE A 322 -7.01 -8.15 -8.21
CA PHE A 322 -5.88 -8.44 -9.10
C PHE A 322 -5.52 -9.92 -9.12
N GLY A 323 -5.17 -10.40 -10.32
CA GLY A 323 -4.63 -11.74 -10.53
C GLY A 323 -3.30 -11.73 -11.28
N GLY A 324 -2.64 -12.88 -11.34
CA GLY A 324 -1.34 -13.04 -12.02
C GLY A 324 -0.22 -12.27 -11.33
N PHE A 325 0.68 -11.65 -12.09
CA PHE A 325 1.83 -10.92 -11.55
C PHE A 325 1.45 -9.88 -10.49
N MET A 326 0.47 -9.01 -10.77
CA MET A 326 -0.01 -8.02 -9.79
C MET A 326 -0.60 -8.66 -8.52
N GLY A 327 -1.35 -9.75 -8.67
CA GLY A 327 -1.92 -10.47 -7.51
C GLY A 327 -0.88 -11.23 -6.68
N HIS A 328 0.26 -11.59 -7.27
CA HIS A 328 1.37 -12.25 -6.57
C HIS A 328 2.36 -11.26 -5.93
N GLN A 329 2.34 -9.99 -6.34
CA GLN A 329 3.07 -8.94 -5.64
C GLN A 329 2.38 -8.65 -4.31
N ARG A 330 3.13 -8.78 -3.22
CA ARG A 330 2.63 -8.55 -1.86
C ARG A 330 3.49 -7.48 -1.17
N ILE A 331 3.47 -7.39 0.16
CA ILE A 331 4.17 -6.31 0.87
C ILE A 331 5.68 -6.28 0.59
N GLY A 332 6.29 -7.44 0.28
CA GLY A 332 7.71 -7.51 -0.06
C GLY A 332 8.07 -6.98 -1.45
N ASP A 333 7.08 -6.77 -2.32
CA ASP A 333 7.24 -6.11 -3.62
C ASP A 333 6.77 -4.65 -3.59
N ALA A 334 6.12 -4.23 -2.49
CA ALA A 334 5.48 -2.94 -2.39
C ALA A 334 6.50 -1.80 -2.41
N LEU A 335 6.09 -0.70 -3.03
CA LEU A 335 6.81 0.56 -3.05
C LEU A 335 5.85 1.62 -2.52
N PRO A 336 6.38 2.63 -1.80
CA PRO A 336 5.53 3.71 -1.33
C PRO A 336 4.88 4.44 -2.51
N LEU A 337 3.69 4.98 -2.30
CA LEU A 337 2.91 5.76 -3.26
C LEU A 337 3.66 6.99 -3.77
N ASP A 338 4.68 7.47 -3.07
CA ASP A 338 5.56 8.56 -3.52
C ASP A 338 6.78 8.09 -4.32
N TYR A 339 6.98 6.78 -4.50
CA TYR A 339 8.07 6.24 -5.30
C TYR A 339 8.04 6.76 -6.74
N GLY A 340 9.18 7.26 -7.23
CA GLY A 340 9.36 7.72 -8.60
C GLY A 340 8.65 9.02 -8.94
N LEU A 341 8.00 9.67 -7.97
CA LEU A 341 7.53 11.04 -8.10
C LEU A 341 8.67 11.96 -7.69
N ALA A 342 8.95 13.01 -8.48
CA ALA A 342 9.96 14.00 -8.11
C ALA A 342 9.65 14.55 -6.71
N GLN A 343 10.63 14.50 -5.81
CA GLN A 343 10.51 15.03 -4.45
C GLN A 343 10.57 16.55 -4.46
#